data_AF-A0A9W6INK7-F1
#
_entry.id   AF-A0A9W6INK7-F1
#
_cell.length_a   1.000
_cell.length_b   1.000
_cell.length_c   1.000
_cell.angle_alpha   90.00
_cell.angle_beta   90.00
_cell.angle_gamma   90.00
#
_symmetry.space_group_name_H-M   'P 1'
#
loop_
_entity.id
_entity.type
_entity.pdbx_description
1 polymer ?
#
loop_
_entity_poly.entity_id
_entity_poly.type
_entity_poly.pdbx_seq_one_letter_code
_entity_poly.pdbx_strand_id
1 'polypeptide(L)'
;MSKSMIAKPDTGTAGPSRRRRRQADRREESRERILDAAEALFAGAGFEAVSMRQIATESGVDTALIHYYFGTKAGVIDAVLERRADMVNARRTASLDAYAREQAGQMTGPGLVRAYLEPTFSFILDGTPGHRHYGAVIARLNSAPIPAEIGHDASPFDAVTQRFVELLREVRPDCALADLYWFYHMMSGAITLSLAQTGRIDHLSGGLCNSADAATILERMCEVFGQGIEALPASTDRPAP
;
A
#
# COMPACT_ATOMS: atom_id res chain seq x y z
N MET A 1 55.43 -43.21 -21.53
CA MET A 1 55.19 -42.26 -20.42
C MET A 1 53.96 -41.44 -20.74
N SER A 2 53.07 -41.24 -19.75
CA SER A 2 51.92 -40.31 -19.73
C SER A 2 50.72 -40.63 -20.63
N LYS A 3 49.46 -40.51 -20.18
CA LYS A 3 48.83 -40.35 -18.86
C LYS A 3 47.34 -40.65 -19.08
N SER A 4 46.75 -41.44 -18.19
CA SER A 4 45.33 -41.76 -18.13
C SER A 4 44.50 -40.49 -17.88
N MET A 5 43.54 -40.17 -18.74
CA MET A 5 42.50 -39.16 -18.48
C MET A 5 41.32 -39.83 -17.78
N ILE A 6 41.18 -39.53 -16.49
CA ILE A 6 40.01 -39.88 -15.68
C ILE A 6 38.92 -38.86 -15.99
N ALA A 7 37.77 -39.33 -16.48
CA ALA A 7 36.56 -38.54 -16.58
C ALA A 7 36.02 -38.25 -15.16
N LYS A 8 35.78 -36.97 -14.85
CA LYS A 8 35.07 -36.54 -13.63
C LYS A 8 33.57 -36.86 -13.79
N PRO A 9 32.88 -37.34 -12.74
CA PRO A 9 31.45 -37.55 -12.80
C PRO A 9 30.73 -36.19 -12.77
N ASP A 10 29.72 -36.12 -13.62
CA ASP A 10 28.76 -35.02 -13.73
C ASP A 10 28.01 -34.88 -12.38
N THR A 11 28.30 -33.83 -11.62
CA THR A 11 27.57 -33.54 -10.38
C THR A 11 26.23 -32.92 -10.75
N GLY A 12 25.26 -33.78 -11.02
CA GLY A 12 23.87 -33.40 -11.19
C GLY A 12 23.37 -32.61 -9.98
N THR A 13 22.84 -31.43 -10.25
CA THR A 13 22.10 -30.58 -9.32
C THR A 13 20.84 -31.32 -8.86
N ALA A 14 20.96 -32.10 -7.78
CA ALA A 14 19.81 -32.71 -7.12
C ALA A 14 18.94 -31.61 -6.49
N GLY A 15 17.68 -31.51 -6.92
CA GLY A 15 16.70 -30.58 -6.36
C GLY A 15 16.53 -30.72 -4.84
N PRO A 16 16.02 -29.69 -4.15
CA PRO A 16 15.95 -29.68 -2.68
C PRO A 16 15.15 -30.86 -2.13
N SER A 17 15.70 -31.52 -1.10
CA SER A 17 15.08 -32.71 -0.49
C SER A 17 13.69 -32.41 0.09
N ARG A 18 12.77 -33.40 0.03
CA ARG A 18 11.37 -33.29 0.46
C ARG A 18 11.20 -32.80 1.92
N ARG A 19 12.20 -33.07 2.78
CA ARG A 19 12.26 -32.58 4.18
C ARG A 19 12.59 -31.08 4.28
N ARG A 20 13.50 -30.57 3.44
CA ARG A 20 13.84 -29.13 3.38
C ARG A 20 12.66 -28.30 2.90
N ARG A 21 11.94 -28.78 1.86
CA ARG A 21 10.74 -28.11 1.34
C ARG A 21 9.66 -27.96 2.42
N ARG A 22 9.31 -29.06 3.10
CA ARG A 22 8.36 -29.04 4.23
C ARG A 22 8.75 -28.11 5.37
N GLN A 23 10.05 -27.89 5.59
CA GLN A 23 10.53 -26.99 6.64
C GLN A 23 10.42 -25.53 6.21
N ALA A 24 10.68 -25.22 4.93
CA ALA A 24 10.46 -23.89 4.37
C ALA A 24 8.97 -23.52 4.39
N ASP A 25 8.10 -24.45 3.96
CA ASP A 25 6.64 -24.24 3.94
C ASP A 25 6.09 -23.89 5.33
N ARG A 26 6.54 -24.61 6.38
CA ARG A 26 6.14 -24.31 7.77
C ARG A 26 6.66 -22.96 8.27
N ARG A 27 7.84 -22.54 7.82
CA ARG A 27 8.40 -21.24 8.20
C ARG A 27 7.57 -20.11 7.59
N GLU A 28 7.21 -20.26 6.33
CA GLU A 28 6.34 -19.31 5.63
C GLU A 28 4.95 -19.23 6.28
N GLU A 29 4.35 -20.38 6.57
CA GLU A 29 3.06 -20.44 7.27
C GLU A 29 3.09 -19.77 8.65
N SER A 30 4.18 -19.96 9.42
CA SER A 30 4.38 -19.24 10.68
C SER A 30 4.55 -17.74 10.47
N ARG A 31 5.29 -17.32 9.44
CA ARG A 31 5.50 -15.91 9.12
C ARG A 31 4.17 -15.23 8.78
N GLU A 32 3.36 -15.84 7.93
CA GLU A 32 2.06 -15.29 7.54
C GLU A 32 1.07 -15.22 8.72
N ARG A 33 1.01 -16.24 9.59
CA ARG A 33 0.19 -16.18 10.81
C ARG A 33 0.59 -15.03 11.74
N ILE A 34 1.88 -14.74 11.86
CA ILE A 34 2.37 -13.62 12.67
C ILE A 34 1.91 -12.30 12.07
N LEU A 35 2.06 -12.13 10.75
CA LEU A 35 1.67 -10.90 10.06
C LEU A 35 0.16 -10.66 10.10
N ASP A 36 -0.66 -11.70 9.93
CA ASP A 36 -2.13 -11.59 10.02
C ASP A 36 -2.59 -11.18 11.42
N ALA A 37 -2.01 -11.79 12.47
CA ALA A 37 -2.31 -11.43 13.85
C ALA A 37 -1.87 -9.99 14.19
N ALA A 38 -0.66 -9.62 13.76
CA ALA A 38 -0.13 -8.27 13.97
C ALA A 38 -0.98 -7.21 13.26
N GLU A 39 -1.36 -7.44 12.01
CA GLU A 39 -2.21 -6.54 11.20
C GLU A 39 -3.56 -6.30 11.88
N ALA A 40 -4.23 -7.35 12.35
CA ALA A 40 -5.50 -7.24 13.07
C ALA A 40 -5.36 -6.47 14.41
N LEU A 41 -4.31 -6.77 15.19
CA LEU A 41 -4.05 -6.09 16.45
C LEU A 41 -3.72 -4.61 16.26
N PHE A 42 -2.86 -4.26 15.29
CA PHE A 42 -2.53 -2.87 14.98
C PHE A 42 -3.72 -2.10 14.44
N ALA A 43 -4.58 -2.72 13.63
CA ALA A 43 -5.82 -2.10 13.16
C ALA A 43 -6.77 -1.73 14.32
N GLY A 44 -6.91 -2.63 15.30
CA GLY A 44 -7.82 -2.47 16.44
C GLY A 44 -7.29 -1.52 17.52
N ALA A 45 -6.06 -1.76 18.00
CA ALA A 45 -5.50 -1.10 19.18
C ALA A 45 -4.44 -0.03 18.86
N GLY A 46 -3.91 0.00 17.63
CA GLY A 46 -2.81 0.90 17.24
C GLY A 46 -1.42 0.37 17.65
N PHE A 47 -0.38 0.93 17.03
CA PHE A 47 1.00 0.48 17.20
C PHE A 47 1.49 0.55 18.66
N GLU A 48 1.18 1.62 19.38
CA GLU A 48 1.65 1.84 20.76
C GLU A 48 1.11 0.82 21.76
N ALA A 49 -0.17 0.46 21.63
CA ALA A 49 -0.86 -0.40 22.59
C ALA A 49 -0.58 -1.91 22.38
N VAL A 50 0.00 -2.28 21.24
CA VAL A 50 0.27 -3.68 20.88
C VAL A 50 1.69 -4.07 21.31
N SER A 51 1.80 -5.23 21.94
CA SER A 51 3.07 -5.83 22.37
C SER A 51 3.43 -7.08 21.56
N MET A 52 4.72 -7.38 21.48
CA MET A 52 5.22 -8.62 20.84
C MET A 52 4.60 -9.89 21.43
N ARG A 53 4.31 -9.87 22.74
CA ARG A 53 3.66 -11.00 23.43
C ARG A 53 2.21 -11.19 23.00
N GLN A 54 1.45 -10.11 22.81
CA GLN A 54 0.08 -10.21 22.28
C GLN A 54 0.08 -10.80 20.87
N ILE A 55 1.01 -10.35 20.02
CA ILE A 55 1.16 -10.90 18.66
C ILE A 55 1.49 -12.40 18.72
N ALA A 56 2.40 -12.82 19.60
CA ALA A 56 2.75 -14.23 19.80
C ALA A 56 1.55 -15.08 20.23
N THR A 57 0.79 -14.60 21.22
CA THR A 57 -0.42 -15.27 21.70
C THR A 57 -1.44 -15.43 20.57
N GLU A 58 -1.75 -14.35 19.85
CA GLU A 58 -2.78 -14.34 18.80
C GLU A 58 -2.37 -15.18 17.58
N SER A 59 -1.10 -15.13 17.20
CA SER A 59 -0.58 -15.95 16.08
C SER A 59 -0.33 -17.41 16.44
N GLY A 60 -0.36 -17.78 17.73
CA GLY A 60 -0.08 -19.13 18.20
C GLY A 60 1.36 -19.56 17.95
N VAL A 61 2.33 -18.65 18.14
CA VAL A 61 3.77 -18.94 18.05
C VAL A 61 4.50 -18.48 19.30
N ASP A 62 5.76 -18.91 19.44
CA ASP A 62 6.65 -18.41 20.50
C ASP A 62 7.11 -16.97 20.20
N THR A 63 7.22 -16.12 21.22
CA THR A 63 7.67 -14.73 21.06
C THR A 63 9.10 -14.65 20.49
N ALA A 64 9.97 -15.61 20.82
CA ALA A 64 11.32 -15.72 20.26
C ALA A 64 11.30 -15.95 18.74
N LEU A 65 10.27 -16.63 18.20
CA LEU A 65 10.13 -16.82 16.76
C LEU A 65 9.79 -15.51 16.05
N ILE A 66 9.00 -14.64 16.68
CA ILE A 66 8.72 -13.29 16.14
C ILE A 66 9.99 -12.45 16.13
N HIS A 67 10.74 -12.43 17.24
CA HIS A 67 12.03 -11.75 17.30
C HIS A 67 13.03 -12.29 16.27
N TYR A 68 13.03 -13.59 16.02
CA TYR A 68 13.85 -14.20 14.97
C TYR A 68 13.51 -13.70 13.57
N TYR A 69 12.21 -13.55 13.24
CA TYR A 69 11.78 -13.12 11.91
C TYR A 69 11.85 -11.60 11.69
N PHE A 70 11.49 -10.83 12.70
CA PHE A 70 11.20 -9.39 12.53
C PHE A 70 12.06 -8.49 13.42
N GLY A 71 12.79 -9.07 14.38
CA GLY A 71 13.60 -8.32 15.33
C GLY A 71 12.74 -7.56 16.34
N THR A 72 12.21 -6.41 15.95
CA THR A 72 11.50 -5.45 16.81
C THR A 72 10.03 -5.34 16.46
N LYS A 73 9.24 -4.66 17.31
CA LYS A 73 7.84 -4.30 16.99
C LYS A 73 7.75 -3.44 15.73
N ALA A 74 8.71 -2.53 15.54
CA ALA A 74 8.84 -1.74 14.32
C ALA A 74 9.06 -2.63 13.09
N GLY A 75 9.98 -3.60 13.16
CA GLY A 75 10.18 -4.55 12.06
C GLY A 75 8.96 -5.42 11.75
N VAL A 76 8.08 -5.68 12.73
CA VAL A 76 6.80 -6.35 12.47
C VAL A 76 5.84 -5.45 11.70
N ILE A 77 5.66 -4.19 12.12
CA ILE A 77 4.75 -3.29 11.39
C ILE A 77 5.29 -2.98 9.99
N ASP A 78 6.60 -2.78 9.83
CA ASP A 78 7.23 -2.60 8.52
C ASP A 78 6.93 -3.78 7.59
N ALA A 79 7.10 -5.01 8.08
CA ALA A 79 6.78 -6.21 7.30
C ALA A 79 5.29 -6.36 6.98
N VAL A 80 4.38 -5.91 7.86
CA VAL A 80 2.94 -5.83 7.57
C VAL A 80 2.67 -4.82 6.46
N LEU A 81 3.34 -3.67 6.49
CA LEU A 81 3.19 -2.62 5.50
C LEU A 81 3.69 -3.05 4.12
N GLU A 82 4.93 -3.56 4.05
CA GLU A 82 5.58 -4.02 2.82
C GLU A 82 4.77 -5.12 2.12
N ARG A 83 4.30 -6.13 2.88
CA ARG A 83 3.55 -7.29 2.35
C ARG A 83 2.40 -6.88 1.43
N ARG A 84 1.71 -5.80 1.77
CA ARG A 84 0.52 -5.32 1.05
C ARG A 84 0.84 -4.15 0.12
N ALA A 85 1.81 -3.29 0.49
CA ALA A 85 2.19 -2.14 -0.31
C ALA A 85 2.69 -2.57 -1.69
N ASP A 86 3.54 -3.59 -1.78
CA ASP A 86 4.06 -4.10 -3.06
C ASP A 86 2.93 -4.51 -4.01
N MET A 87 1.91 -5.19 -3.48
CA MET A 87 0.76 -5.64 -4.28
C MET A 87 -0.07 -4.46 -4.80
N VAL A 88 -0.35 -3.47 -3.94
CA VAL A 88 -1.13 -2.29 -4.32
C VAL A 88 -0.37 -1.41 -5.29
N ASN A 89 0.91 -1.17 -5.03
CA ASN A 89 1.77 -0.30 -5.82
C ASN A 89 2.02 -0.89 -7.21
N ALA A 90 2.21 -2.21 -7.32
CA ALA A 90 2.29 -2.87 -8.61
C ALA A 90 1.01 -2.68 -9.44
N ARG A 91 -0.17 -2.82 -8.81
CA ARG A 91 -1.47 -2.62 -9.48
C ARG A 91 -1.70 -1.17 -9.91
N ARG A 92 -1.39 -0.21 -9.03
CA ARG A 92 -1.47 1.23 -9.34
C ARG A 92 -0.55 1.60 -10.49
N THR A 93 0.72 1.19 -10.43
CA THR A 93 1.71 1.46 -11.48
C THR A 93 1.26 0.88 -12.82
N ALA A 94 0.84 -0.39 -12.82
CA ALA A 94 0.34 -1.04 -14.03
C ALA A 94 -0.90 -0.34 -14.61
N SER A 95 -1.81 0.13 -13.76
CA SER A 95 -3.01 0.87 -14.18
C SER A 95 -2.67 2.22 -14.80
N LEU A 96 -1.79 3.01 -14.15
CA LEU A 96 -1.32 4.28 -14.68
C LEU A 96 -0.63 4.12 -16.03
N ASP A 97 0.29 3.16 -16.15
CA ASP A 97 1.05 2.95 -17.38
C ASP A 97 0.18 2.38 -18.51
N ALA A 98 -0.83 1.57 -18.18
CA ALA A 98 -1.83 1.13 -19.15
C ALA A 98 -2.64 2.31 -19.68
N TYR A 99 -3.19 3.12 -18.78
CA TYR A 99 -3.97 4.31 -19.14
C TYR A 99 -3.15 5.28 -20.00
N ALA A 100 -1.92 5.60 -19.60
CA ALA A 100 -1.04 6.51 -20.33
C ALA A 100 -0.72 6.00 -21.75
N ARG A 101 -0.55 4.68 -21.91
CA ARG A 101 -0.31 4.05 -23.21
C ARG A 101 -1.55 4.08 -24.11
N GLU A 102 -2.71 3.77 -23.55
CA GLU A 102 -3.98 3.68 -24.28
C GLU A 102 -4.47 5.07 -24.74
N GLN A 103 -4.25 6.09 -23.92
CA GLN A 103 -4.67 7.46 -24.18
C GLN A 103 -3.55 8.32 -24.76
N ALA A 104 -2.57 7.75 -25.47
CA ALA A 104 -1.35 8.42 -25.92
C ALA A 104 -1.54 9.87 -26.42
N GLY A 105 -1.22 10.86 -25.59
CA GLY A 105 -1.35 12.31 -25.89
C GLY A 105 -2.75 12.90 -25.71
N GLN A 106 -3.71 12.13 -25.21
CA GLN A 106 -5.11 12.48 -24.95
C GLN A 106 -5.53 12.14 -23.51
N MET A 107 -4.56 11.93 -22.61
CA MET A 107 -4.83 11.73 -21.19
C MET A 107 -5.63 12.92 -20.63
N THR A 108 -6.56 12.61 -19.73
CA THR A 108 -7.36 13.60 -19.01
C THR A 108 -7.11 13.51 -17.52
N GLY A 109 -7.30 14.63 -16.81
CA GLY A 109 -7.17 14.66 -15.35
C GLY A 109 -8.10 13.64 -14.67
N PRO A 110 -9.42 13.63 -15.01
CA PRO A 110 -10.35 12.62 -14.51
C PRO A 110 -9.93 11.16 -14.76
N GLY A 111 -9.39 10.86 -15.94
CA GLY A 111 -8.96 9.50 -16.27
C GLY A 111 -7.73 9.06 -15.46
N LEU A 112 -6.75 9.94 -15.28
CA LEU A 112 -5.58 9.66 -14.43
C LEU A 112 -5.99 9.47 -12.95
N VAL A 113 -6.88 10.32 -12.43
CA VAL A 113 -7.40 10.19 -11.07
C VAL A 113 -8.05 8.81 -10.88
N ARG A 114 -8.88 8.37 -11.83
CA ARG A 114 -9.50 7.04 -11.77
C ARG A 114 -8.46 5.93 -11.81
N ALA A 115 -7.51 5.97 -12.75
CA ALA A 115 -6.45 4.98 -12.86
C ALA A 115 -5.58 4.86 -11.58
N TYR A 116 -5.40 5.96 -10.85
CA TYR A 116 -4.71 5.95 -9.56
C TYR A 116 -5.56 5.36 -8.42
N LEU A 117 -6.84 5.75 -8.34
CA LEU A 117 -7.71 5.42 -7.22
C LEU A 117 -8.24 3.98 -7.31
N GLU A 118 -8.72 3.55 -8.47
CA GLU A 118 -9.45 2.29 -8.65
C GLU A 118 -8.68 1.06 -8.11
N PRO A 119 -7.37 0.87 -8.38
CA PRO A 119 -6.62 -0.26 -7.82
C PRO A 119 -6.57 -0.28 -6.29
N THR A 120 -6.56 0.90 -5.66
CA THR A 120 -6.59 1.04 -4.20
C THR A 120 -7.90 0.55 -3.64
N PHE A 121 -9.00 1.05 -4.20
CA PHE A 121 -10.33 0.75 -3.72
C PHE A 121 -10.69 -0.69 -4.02
N SER A 122 -10.44 -1.22 -5.22
CA SER A 122 -10.62 -2.66 -5.52
C SER A 122 -9.81 -3.55 -4.58
N PHE A 123 -8.52 -3.25 -4.33
CA PHE A 123 -7.71 -4.07 -3.42
C PHE A 123 -8.25 -4.12 -1.98
N ILE A 124 -8.79 -3.00 -1.50
CA ILE A 124 -9.29 -2.87 -0.13
C ILE A 124 -10.76 -3.35 -0.03
N LEU A 125 -11.53 -3.25 -1.13
CA LEU A 125 -12.94 -3.64 -1.26
C LEU A 125 -13.12 -5.14 -1.52
N ASP A 126 -12.36 -5.70 -2.46
CA ASP A 126 -12.44 -7.10 -2.86
C ASP A 126 -11.76 -8.03 -1.85
N GLY A 127 -11.10 -7.42 -0.88
CA GLY A 127 -10.19 -8.08 0.03
C GLY A 127 -10.89 -8.71 1.22
N THR A 128 -10.59 -9.97 1.44
CA THR A 128 -10.71 -10.69 2.71
C THR A 128 -10.48 -9.80 3.95
N PRO A 129 -10.96 -10.18 5.16
CA PRO A 129 -10.81 -9.37 6.39
C PRO A 129 -9.43 -8.71 6.61
N GLY A 130 -8.33 -9.36 6.21
CA GLY A 130 -6.98 -8.76 6.24
C GLY A 130 -6.86 -7.44 5.47
N HIS A 131 -7.42 -7.31 4.27
CA HIS A 131 -7.32 -6.06 3.50
C HIS A 131 -7.99 -4.87 4.22
N ARG A 132 -9.04 -5.11 5.00
CA ARG A 132 -9.68 -4.09 5.84
C ARG A 132 -8.80 -3.70 7.03
N HIS A 133 -8.16 -4.68 7.68
CA HIS A 133 -7.20 -4.41 8.75
C HIS A 133 -6.02 -3.59 8.24
N TYR A 134 -5.47 -3.96 7.08
CA TYR A 134 -4.42 -3.20 6.42
C TYR A 134 -4.82 -1.73 6.16
N GLY A 135 -6.01 -1.50 5.58
CA GLY A 135 -6.52 -0.14 5.35
C GLY A 135 -6.62 0.68 6.64
N ALA A 136 -7.10 0.08 7.73
CA ALA A 136 -7.17 0.74 9.04
C ALA A 136 -5.78 1.05 9.64
N VAL A 137 -4.80 0.17 9.46
CA VAL A 137 -3.40 0.42 9.87
C VAL A 137 -2.83 1.63 9.12
N ILE A 138 -2.97 1.67 7.79
CA ILE A 138 -2.52 2.80 6.95
C ILE A 138 -3.22 4.09 7.39
N ALA A 139 -4.53 4.04 7.60
CA ALA A 139 -5.29 5.22 8.00
C ALA A 139 -4.79 5.85 9.31
N ARG A 140 -4.44 5.01 10.29
CA ARG A 140 -3.88 5.44 11.57
C ARG A 140 -2.49 6.05 11.41
N LEU A 141 -1.62 5.39 10.64
CA LEU A 141 -0.25 5.88 10.41
C LEU A 141 -0.23 7.23 9.67
N ASN A 142 -1.12 7.41 8.68
CA ASN A 142 -1.22 8.67 7.95
C ASN A 142 -1.79 9.82 8.81
N SER A 143 -2.47 9.51 9.92
CA SER A 143 -3.17 10.49 10.76
C SER A 143 -2.40 10.88 12.02
N ALA A 144 -1.17 10.37 12.19
CA ALA A 144 -0.33 10.65 13.35
C ALA A 144 1.13 10.88 12.89
N PRO A 145 1.95 11.61 13.67
CA PRO A 145 3.38 11.60 13.44
C PRO A 145 3.90 10.16 13.45
N ILE A 146 4.69 9.79 12.43
CA ILE A 146 5.30 8.47 12.34
C ILE A 146 6.21 8.30 13.58
N PRO A 147 6.00 7.27 14.41
CA PRO A 147 6.88 6.97 15.54
C PRO A 147 8.34 6.88 15.08
N ALA A 148 9.27 7.45 15.86
CA ALA A 148 10.70 7.46 15.52
C ALA A 148 11.32 6.05 15.36
N GLU A 149 10.61 5.04 15.84
CA GLU A 149 10.97 3.62 15.76
C GLU A 149 10.69 3.01 14.39
N ILE A 150 9.73 3.57 13.65
CA ILE A 150 9.39 3.18 12.29
C ILE A 150 10.29 3.99 11.36
N GLY A 151 11.00 3.29 10.47
CA GLY A 151 11.97 3.92 9.57
C GLY A 151 11.37 5.10 8.82
N HIS A 152 12.09 6.23 8.82
CA HIS A 152 11.73 7.43 8.04
C HIS A 152 12.18 7.33 6.57
N ASP A 153 12.72 6.18 6.16
CA ASP A 153 13.15 5.96 4.79
C ASP A 153 11.92 5.94 3.86
N ALA A 154 12.16 6.29 2.58
CA ALA A 154 11.14 6.53 1.57
C ALA A 154 9.92 5.61 1.72
N SER A 155 8.74 6.21 1.80
CA SER A 155 7.49 5.46 1.92
C SER A 155 7.38 4.48 0.75
N PRO A 156 6.91 3.24 0.97
CA PRO A 156 6.77 2.28 -0.12
C PRO A 156 5.86 2.82 -1.25
N PHE A 157 5.03 3.83 -0.96
CA PHE A 157 4.14 4.49 -1.92
C PHE A 157 4.80 5.62 -2.72
N ASP A 158 6.00 6.09 -2.36
CA ASP A 158 6.60 7.29 -2.95
C ASP A 158 6.80 7.17 -4.46
N ALA A 159 7.32 6.03 -4.94
CA ALA A 159 7.58 5.82 -6.36
C ALA A 159 6.31 5.90 -7.21
N VAL A 160 5.20 5.29 -6.76
CA VAL A 160 3.95 5.31 -7.52
C VAL A 160 3.26 6.68 -7.43
N THR A 161 3.41 7.38 -6.31
CA THR A 161 2.95 8.76 -6.16
C THR A 161 3.71 9.70 -7.09
N GLN A 162 5.04 9.58 -7.17
CA GLN A 162 5.86 10.36 -8.09
C GLN A 162 5.44 10.12 -9.54
N ARG A 163 5.24 8.86 -9.93
CA ARG A 163 4.74 8.51 -11.27
C ARG A 163 3.37 9.15 -11.58
N PHE A 164 2.46 9.17 -10.61
CA PHE A 164 1.17 9.84 -10.77
C PHE A 164 1.32 11.35 -10.97
N VAL A 165 2.15 12.02 -10.16
CA VAL A 165 2.39 13.47 -10.28
C VAL A 165 3.09 13.83 -11.60
N GLU A 166 4.00 12.98 -12.08
CA GLU A 166 4.62 13.13 -13.41
C GLU A 166 3.57 13.15 -14.52
N LEU A 167 2.64 12.18 -14.52
CA LEU A 167 1.56 12.11 -15.50
C LEU A 167 0.58 13.29 -15.36
N LEU A 168 0.28 13.73 -14.13
CA LEU A 168 -0.52 14.93 -13.91
C LEU A 168 0.13 16.17 -14.52
N ARG A 169 1.47 16.27 -14.46
CA ARG A 169 2.22 17.38 -15.08
C ARG A 169 2.18 17.34 -16.61
N GLU A 170 2.10 16.15 -17.20
CA GLU A 170 1.88 16.02 -18.65
C GLU A 170 0.48 16.50 -19.06
N VAL A 171 -0.54 16.23 -18.23
CA VAL A 171 -1.94 16.67 -18.49
C VAL A 171 -2.14 18.16 -18.20
N ARG A 172 -1.53 18.67 -17.12
CA ARG A 172 -1.62 20.07 -16.68
C ARG A 172 -0.24 20.74 -16.64
N PRO A 173 0.43 20.93 -17.81
CA PRO A 173 1.75 21.53 -17.87
C PRO A 173 1.75 23.03 -17.50
N ASP A 174 0.59 23.66 -17.47
CA ASP A 174 0.35 25.05 -17.08
C ASP A 174 0.33 25.25 -15.56
N CYS A 175 0.00 24.22 -14.79
CA CYS A 175 -0.02 24.25 -13.33
C CYS A 175 1.38 24.22 -12.72
N ALA A 176 1.54 24.89 -11.58
CA ALA A 176 2.79 24.80 -10.84
C ALA A 176 2.90 23.42 -10.19
N LEU A 177 4.11 22.85 -10.15
CA LEU A 177 4.35 21.54 -9.54
C LEU A 177 3.86 21.45 -8.09
N ALA A 178 3.98 22.54 -7.33
CA ALA A 178 3.49 22.61 -5.95
C ALA A 178 1.96 22.39 -5.84
N ASP A 179 1.17 22.85 -6.81
CA ASP A 179 -0.29 22.64 -6.79
C ASP A 179 -0.66 21.19 -7.07
N LEU A 180 0.09 20.52 -7.96
CA LEU A 180 -0.11 19.10 -8.22
C LEU A 180 0.16 18.27 -6.95
N TYR A 181 1.17 18.65 -6.17
CA TYR A 181 1.42 18.04 -4.86
C TYR A 181 0.35 18.38 -3.81
N TRP A 182 -0.17 19.61 -3.77
CA TRP A 182 -1.29 19.96 -2.88
C TRP A 182 -2.58 19.24 -3.27
N PHE A 183 -2.85 19.11 -4.57
CA PHE A 183 -3.93 18.29 -5.10
C PHE A 183 -3.79 16.84 -4.65
N TYR A 184 -2.60 16.25 -4.82
CA TYR A 184 -2.30 14.91 -4.33
C TYR A 184 -2.48 14.81 -2.81
N HIS A 185 -2.02 15.79 -2.03
CA HIS A 185 -2.17 15.80 -0.57
C HIS A 185 -3.64 15.73 -0.15
N MET A 186 -4.49 16.57 -0.75
CA MET A 186 -5.93 16.56 -0.50
C MET A 186 -6.58 15.22 -0.90
N MET A 187 -6.18 14.67 -2.04
CA MET A 187 -6.66 13.36 -2.49
C MET A 187 -6.21 12.24 -1.55
N SER A 188 -4.95 12.24 -1.12
CA SER A 188 -4.39 11.29 -0.16
C SER A 188 -5.11 11.36 1.19
N GLY A 189 -5.46 12.56 1.65
CA GLY A 189 -6.31 12.75 2.84
C GLY A 189 -7.69 12.12 2.70
N ALA A 190 -8.34 12.30 1.54
CA ALA A 190 -9.62 11.65 1.25
C ALA A 190 -9.50 10.12 1.20
N ILE A 191 -8.48 9.57 0.53
CA ILE A 191 -8.19 8.13 0.51
C ILE A 191 -8.07 7.63 1.96
N THR A 192 -7.19 8.27 2.75
CA THR A 192 -6.92 7.92 4.14
C THR A 192 -8.19 7.85 4.99
N LEU A 193 -9.06 8.86 4.89
CA LEU A 193 -10.31 8.88 5.64
C LEU A 193 -11.29 7.79 5.18
N SER A 194 -11.33 7.49 3.88
CA SER A 194 -12.12 6.37 3.34
C SER A 194 -11.63 5.02 3.84
N LEU A 195 -10.31 4.84 3.99
CA LEU A 195 -9.74 3.60 4.54
C LEU A 195 -10.07 3.44 6.04
N ALA A 196 -10.20 4.55 6.76
CA ALA A 196 -10.51 4.53 8.18
C ALA A 196 -11.91 4.01 8.52
N GLN A 197 -12.87 4.12 7.59
CA GLN A 197 -14.28 3.70 7.76
C GLN A 197 -14.87 4.08 9.13
N THR A 198 -14.72 5.35 9.50
CA THR A 198 -14.95 5.82 10.87
C THR A 198 -16.42 5.75 11.34
N GLY A 199 -17.38 5.45 10.47
CA GLY A 199 -18.81 5.52 10.79
C GLY A 199 -19.38 6.94 10.86
N ARG A 200 -18.53 7.97 10.73
CA ARG A 200 -18.92 9.37 10.96
C ARG A 200 -19.96 9.85 9.95
N ILE A 201 -19.76 9.55 8.66
CA ILE A 201 -20.68 9.99 7.60
C ILE A 201 -22.00 9.22 7.68
N ASP A 202 -21.96 7.96 8.10
CA ASP A 202 -23.14 7.11 8.33
C ASP A 202 -24.04 7.77 9.37
N HIS A 203 -23.46 8.15 10.52
CA HIS A 203 -24.17 8.83 11.58
C HIS A 203 -24.63 10.23 11.17
N LEU A 204 -23.74 11.06 10.62
CA LEU A 204 -24.02 12.45 10.26
C LEU A 204 -25.13 12.57 9.22
N SER A 205 -25.18 11.63 8.27
CA SER A 205 -26.17 11.61 7.19
C SER A 205 -27.47 10.90 7.57
N GLY A 206 -27.59 10.35 8.79
CA GLY A 206 -28.74 9.54 9.18
C GLY A 206 -28.90 8.25 8.36
N GLY A 207 -27.78 7.67 7.90
CA GLY A 207 -27.76 6.44 7.10
C GLY A 207 -27.91 6.63 5.58
N LEU A 208 -27.95 7.88 5.08
CA LEU A 208 -27.98 8.14 3.64
C LEU A 208 -26.64 7.82 2.94
N CYS A 209 -25.54 7.91 3.68
CA CYS A 209 -24.20 7.54 3.22
C CYS A 209 -23.67 6.38 4.04
N ASN A 210 -22.81 5.56 3.44
CA ASN A 210 -22.16 4.44 4.11
C ASN A 210 -20.64 4.56 3.97
N SER A 211 -19.90 4.68 5.07
CA SER A 211 -18.43 4.79 5.03
C SER A 211 -17.74 3.50 4.58
N ALA A 212 -18.44 2.37 4.58
CA ALA A 212 -17.96 1.10 4.05
C ALA A 212 -18.36 0.85 2.58
N ASP A 213 -19.17 1.72 1.97
CA ASP A 213 -19.53 1.62 0.55
C ASP A 213 -18.44 2.24 -0.33
N ALA A 214 -17.32 1.54 -0.44
CA ALA A 214 -16.17 2.12 -1.11
C ALA A 214 -16.30 2.16 -2.65
N ALA A 215 -17.27 1.46 -3.24
CA ALA A 215 -17.62 1.63 -4.67
C ALA A 215 -18.23 3.02 -4.90
N THR A 216 -19.22 3.40 -4.10
CA THR A 216 -19.78 4.75 -4.16
C THR A 216 -18.73 5.81 -3.82
N ILE A 217 -17.88 5.57 -2.82
CA ILE A 217 -16.78 6.51 -2.47
C ILE A 217 -15.82 6.69 -3.64
N LEU A 218 -15.39 5.60 -4.30
CA LEU A 218 -14.50 5.67 -5.46
C LEU A 218 -15.10 6.55 -6.56
N GLU A 219 -16.37 6.36 -6.92
CA GLU A 219 -17.04 7.17 -7.94
C GLU A 219 -17.08 8.65 -7.53
N ARG A 220 -17.45 8.95 -6.27
CA ARG A 220 -17.47 10.33 -5.77
C ARG A 220 -16.10 10.97 -5.74
N MET A 221 -15.05 10.22 -5.38
CA MET A 221 -13.69 10.72 -5.42
C MET A 221 -13.23 10.98 -6.85
N CYS A 222 -13.54 10.10 -7.81
CA CYS A 222 -13.23 10.32 -9.21
C CYS A 222 -13.93 11.56 -9.77
N GLU A 223 -15.20 11.78 -9.41
CA GLU A 223 -15.94 12.99 -9.79
C GLU A 223 -15.30 14.27 -9.20
N VAL A 224 -15.10 14.30 -7.88
CA VAL A 224 -14.60 15.49 -7.17
C VAL A 224 -13.16 15.82 -7.57
N PHE A 225 -12.26 14.84 -7.50
CA PHE A 225 -10.85 15.07 -7.82
C PHE A 225 -10.61 15.18 -9.33
N GLY A 226 -11.41 14.51 -10.16
CA GLY A 226 -11.37 14.67 -11.61
C GLY A 226 -11.76 16.09 -12.06
N GLN A 227 -12.76 16.71 -11.41
CA GLN A 227 -13.05 18.13 -11.66
C GLN A 227 -12.02 19.05 -11.00
N GLY A 228 -11.55 18.69 -9.80
CA GLY A 228 -10.58 19.47 -9.04
C GLY A 228 -9.24 19.66 -9.76
N ILE A 229 -8.76 18.63 -10.46
CA ILE A 229 -7.53 18.74 -11.26
C ILE A 229 -7.70 19.70 -12.43
N GLU A 230 -8.88 19.76 -13.08
CA GLU A 230 -9.15 20.70 -14.16
C GLU A 230 -9.31 22.14 -13.63
N ALA A 231 -9.79 22.30 -12.40
CA ALA A 231 -10.00 23.60 -11.76
C ALA A 231 -8.72 24.23 -11.16
N LEU A 232 -7.57 23.53 -11.16
CA LEU A 232 -6.33 24.11 -10.66
C LEU A 232 -5.91 25.33 -11.49
N PRO A 233 -5.40 26.41 -10.84
CA PRO A 233 -5.00 27.62 -11.54
C PRO A 233 -3.73 27.41 -12.34
N ALA A 234 -3.62 28.09 -13.49
CA ALA A 234 -2.36 28.15 -14.21
C ALA A 234 -1.33 28.92 -13.38
N SER A 235 -0.04 28.60 -13.55
CA SER A 235 1.06 29.25 -12.81
C SER A 235 1.10 30.76 -13.02
N THR A 236 0.63 31.23 -14.19
CA THR A 236 0.55 32.64 -14.57
C THR A 236 -0.50 33.44 -13.79
N ASP A 237 -1.49 32.76 -13.21
CA ASP A 237 -2.63 33.39 -12.55
C ASP A 237 -2.36 33.64 -11.06
N ARG A 238 -1.21 33.18 -10.55
CA ARG A 238 -0.83 33.41 -9.16
C ARG A 238 -0.12 34.76 -9.00
N PRO A 239 -0.53 35.59 -8.03
CA PRO A 239 0.29 36.72 -7.63
C PRO A 239 1.65 36.19 -7.15
N ALA A 240 2.72 36.91 -7.50
CA ALA A 240 4.06 36.61 -6.98
C ALA A 240 4.04 36.57 -5.45
N PRO A 241 4.81 35.66 -4.82
CA PRO A 241 4.83 35.50 -3.37
C PRO A 241 5.26 36.76 -2.62
#